data_AF-A0A9X8VM33-F1
#
_entry.id   AF-A0A9X8VM33-F1
#
_cell.length_a   1.000
_cell.length_b   1.000
_cell.length_c   1.000
_cell.angle_alpha   90.00
_cell.angle_beta   90.00
_cell.angle_gamma   90.00
#
_symmetry.space_group_name_H-M   'P 1'
#
loop_
_entity.id
_entity.type
_entity.pdbx_description
1 polymer ?
#
loop_
_entity_poly.entity_id
_entity_poly.type
_entity_poly.pdbx_seq_one_letter_code
_entity_poly.pdbx_strand_id
1 'polypeptide(L)'
;ARKSVFYATGFIGYFYILTFIIGFGAILLVSANPAFKDATGALLGGTNMAAVHLANAVGGNFFLGFISAVAFATILAVVAGLTLAGASAVSHDLYASVIKNGKATERDELKVSKITVVVLGLVAIALGILFEKQNIAFMVGLAFSIAASCNFPIIILSMYWSRLT
;
A
#
# COMPACT_ATOMS: atom_id res chain seq x y z
N ALA A 1 -3.56 5.36 23.89
CA ALA A 1 -3.76 4.04 23.26
C ALA A 1 -5.23 3.73 22.96
N ARG A 2 -6.08 3.34 23.93
CA ARG A 2 -7.48 2.89 23.68
C ARG A 2 -8.35 3.84 22.84
N LYS A 3 -8.32 5.16 23.12
CA LYS A 3 -9.07 6.15 22.32
C LYS A 3 -8.60 6.21 20.85
N SER A 4 -7.30 6.15 20.62
CA SER A 4 -6.73 6.17 19.26
C SER A 4 -7.12 4.91 18.48
N VAL A 5 -7.13 3.74 19.13
CA VAL A 5 -7.61 2.49 18.52
C VAL A 5 -9.08 2.61 18.13
N PHE A 6 -9.93 3.17 18.99
CA PHE A 6 -11.35 3.37 18.69
C PHE A 6 -11.56 4.24 17.44
N TYR A 7 -10.89 5.40 17.37
CA TYR A 7 -10.97 6.27 16.19
C TYR A 7 -10.44 5.58 14.94
N ALA A 8 -9.29 4.90 15.01
CA ALA A 8 -8.69 4.20 13.89
C ALA A 8 -9.63 3.12 13.33
N THR A 9 -10.19 2.27 14.20
CA THR A 9 -11.17 1.25 13.80
C THR A 9 -12.42 1.86 13.20
N GLY A 10 -12.90 2.99 13.74
CA GLY A 10 -14.04 3.72 13.19
C GLY A 10 -13.79 4.22 11.76
N PHE A 11 -12.63 4.83 11.49
CA PHE A 11 -12.25 5.27 10.15
C PHE A 11 -12.09 4.10 9.17
N ILE A 12 -11.51 2.99 9.62
CA ILE A 12 -11.37 1.78 8.80
C ILE A 12 -12.75 1.21 8.43
N GLY A 13 -13.65 1.10 9.40
CA GLY A 13 -15.02 0.63 9.17
C GLY A 13 -15.77 1.54 8.19
N TYR A 14 -15.66 2.85 8.37
CA TYR A 14 -16.24 3.83 7.45
C TYR A 14 -15.71 3.68 6.02
N PHE A 15 -14.39 3.51 5.85
CA PHE A 15 -13.77 3.28 4.55
C PHE A 15 -14.29 2.02 3.86
N TYR A 16 -14.48 0.91 4.59
CA TYR A 16 -15.02 -0.32 4.00
C TYR A 16 -16.47 -0.17 3.52
N ILE A 17 -17.30 0.58 4.27
CA ILE A 17 -18.67 0.89 3.83
C ILE A 17 -18.65 1.73 2.54
N LEU A 18 -17.79 2.76 2.47
CA LEU A 18 -17.64 3.57 1.26
C LEU A 18 -17.18 2.74 0.06
N THR A 19 -16.23 1.82 0.28
CA THR A 19 -15.71 0.95 -0.79
C THR A 19 -16.82 0.10 -1.40
N PHE A 20 -17.76 -0.37 -0.58
CA PHE A 20 -18.94 -1.10 -1.05
C PHE A 20 -19.80 -0.22 -1.96
N ILE A 21 -20.14 1.00 -1.52
CA ILE A 21 -20.95 1.95 -2.30
C ILE A 21 -20.26 2.28 -3.64
N ILE A 22 -18.95 2.54 -3.62
CA ILE A 22 -18.15 2.81 -4.82
C ILE A 22 -18.18 1.60 -5.77
N GLY A 23 -18.07 0.38 -5.24
CA GLY A 23 -18.13 -0.85 -6.04
C GLY A 23 -19.46 -1.00 -6.79
N PHE A 24 -20.60 -0.86 -6.10
CA PHE A 24 -21.91 -0.90 -6.77
C PHE A 24 -22.12 0.26 -7.73
N GLY A 25 -21.65 1.46 -7.39
CA GLY A 25 -21.68 2.62 -8.29
C GLY A 25 -20.91 2.35 -9.59
N ALA A 26 -19.73 1.72 -9.51
CA ALA A 26 -18.95 1.35 -10.68
C ALA A 26 -19.65 0.27 -11.53
N ILE A 27 -20.32 -0.70 -10.91
CA ILE A 27 -21.12 -1.70 -11.64
C ILE A 27 -22.25 -1.01 -12.43
N LEU A 28 -22.99 -0.11 -11.80
CA LEU A 28 -24.15 0.53 -12.43
C LEU A 28 -23.77 1.56 -13.49
N LEU A 29 -22.81 2.44 -13.21
CA LEU A 29 -22.52 3.61 -14.05
C LEU A 29 -21.36 3.38 -15.04
N VAL A 30 -20.40 2.54 -14.67
CA VAL A 30 -19.21 2.29 -15.51
C VAL A 30 -19.38 1.00 -16.32
N SER A 31 -19.85 -0.09 -15.69
CA SER A 31 -19.97 -1.37 -16.40
C SER A 31 -21.11 -1.41 -17.42
N ALA A 32 -22.09 -0.51 -17.32
CA ALA A 32 -23.17 -0.37 -18.31
C ALA A 32 -22.78 0.50 -19.51
N ASN A 33 -21.73 1.32 -19.41
CA ASN A 33 -21.42 2.35 -20.41
C ASN A 33 -20.28 1.88 -21.36
N PRO A 34 -20.50 1.82 -22.69
CA PRO A 34 -19.49 1.42 -23.66
C PRO A 34 -18.25 2.33 -23.68
N ALA A 35 -18.38 3.60 -23.27
CA ALA A 35 -17.28 4.56 -23.30
C ALA A 35 -16.11 4.20 -22.36
N PHE A 36 -16.35 3.36 -21.35
CA PHE A 36 -15.32 2.91 -20.41
C PHE A 36 -14.82 1.50 -20.71
N LYS A 37 -15.23 0.92 -21.84
CA LYS A 37 -14.85 -0.42 -22.28
C LYS A 37 -13.95 -0.38 -23.50
N ASP A 38 -13.02 -1.32 -23.57
CA ASP A 38 -12.23 -1.56 -24.76
C ASP A 38 -13.01 -2.38 -25.80
N ALA A 39 -12.38 -2.64 -26.95
CA ALA A 39 -12.96 -3.42 -28.03
C ALA A 39 -13.30 -4.89 -27.64
N THR A 40 -12.77 -5.38 -26.52
CA THR A 40 -13.04 -6.71 -25.97
C THR A 40 -14.14 -6.71 -24.90
N GLY A 41 -14.67 -5.52 -24.55
CA GLY A 41 -15.68 -5.35 -23.51
C GLY A 41 -15.11 -5.25 -22.09
N ALA A 42 -13.79 -5.24 -21.93
CA ALA A 42 -13.11 -5.08 -20.65
C ALA A 42 -12.95 -3.60 -20.29
N LEU A 43 -12.78 -3.30 -18.99
CA LEU A 43 -12.57 -1.93 -18.50
C LEU A 43 -11.26 -1.34 -19.06
N LEU A 44 -11.34 -0.13 -19.63
CA LEU A 44 -10.17 0.61 -20.11
C LEU A 44 -9.16 0.82 -18.98
N GLY A 45 -7.94 0.32 -19.13
CA GLY A 45 -6.90 0.38 -18.10
C GLY A 45 -7.04 -0.66 -16.98
N GLY A 46 -7.92 -1.65 -17.14
CA GLY A 46 -8.07 -2.80 -16.23
C GLY A 46 -8.98 -2.55 -15.03
N THR A 47 -9.16 -3.59 -14.21
CA THR A 47 -10.10 -3.58 -13.08
C THR A 47 -9.76 -2.55 -12.00
N ASN A 48 -8.47 -2.18 -11.88
CA ASN A 48 -8.01 -1.19 -10.91
C ASN A 48 -8.51 0.24 -11.23
N MET A 49 -8.96 0.50 -12.47
CA MET A 49 -9.44 1.82 -12.91
C MET A 49 -10.92 2.07 -12.62
N ALA A 50 -11.65 1.09 -12.06
CA ALA A 50 -13.09 1.18 -11.86
C ALA A 50 -13.51 2.41 -11.03
N ALA A 51 -12.78 2.74 -9.96
CA ALA A 51 -13.08 3.89 -9.12
C ALA A 51 -12.81 5.24 -9.81
N VAL A 52 -11.75 5.32 -10.62
CA VAL A 52 -11.37 6.54 -11.36
C VAL A 52 -12.38 6.80 -12.49
N HIS A 53 -12.79 5.75 -13.20
CA HIS A 53 -13.84 5.85 -14.21
C HIS A 53 -15.19 6.19 -13.60
N LEU A 54 -15.49 5.71 -12.40
CA LEU A 54 -16.70 6.11 -11.68
C LEU A 54 -16.69 7.61 -11.35
N ALA A 55 -15.54 8.16 -10.92
CA ALA A 55 -15.41 9.60 -10.69
C ALA A 55 -15.69 10.40 -11.97
N ASN A 56 -15.21 9.92 -13.12
CA ASN A 56 -15.50 10.52 -14.41
C ASN A 56 -16.99 10.40 -14.79
N ALA A 57 -17.60 9.24 -14.57
CA ALA A 57 -19.01 9.02 -14.87
C ALA A 57 -19.94 9.91 -14.03
N VAL A 58 -19.57 10.20 -12.78
CA VAL A 58 -20.40 11.00 -11.85
C VAL A 58 -20.17 12.50 -11.99
N GLY A 59 -18.92 12.94 -12.18
CA GLY A 59 -18.57 14.36 -12.13
C GLY A 59 -17.64 14.85 -13.25
N GLY A 60 -17.50 14.05 -14.32
CA GLY A 60 -16.72 14.40 -15.50
C GLY A 60 -15.23 14.65 -15.23
N ASN A 61 -14.61 15.44 -16.13
CA ASN A 61 -13.18 15.75 -16.08
C ASN A 61 -12.75 16.43 -14.77
N PHE A 62 -13.63 17.21 -14.12
CA PHE A 62 -13.30 17.87 -12.86
C PHE A 62 -13.13 16.86 -11.72
N PHE A 63 -14.10 15.95 -11.54
CA PHE A 63 -14.00 14.90 -10.52
C PHE A 63 -12.88 13.90 -10.84
N LEU A 64 -12.71 13.52 -12.11
CA LEU A 64 -11.60 12.68 -12.54
C LEU A 64 -10.27 13.32 -12.14
N GLY A 65 -10.07 14.60 -12.48
CA GLY A 65 -8.84 15.34 -12.16
C GLY A 65 -8.61 15.44 -10.65
N PHE A 66 -9.66 15.74 -9.89
CA PHE A 66 -9.60 15.82 -8.44
C PHE A 66 -9.23 14.48 -7.79
N ILE A 67 -9.93 13.39 -8.13
CA ILE A 67 -9.65 12.05 -7.58
C ILE A 67 -8.26 11.58 -8.01
N SER A 68 -7.84 11.85 -9.24
CA SER A 68 -6.49 11.51 -9.72
C SER A 68 -5.41 12.26 -8.94
N ALA A 69 -5.61 13.56 -8.66
CA ALA A 69 -4.69 14.36 -7.86
C ALA A 69 -4.60 13.85 -6.40
N VAL A 70 -5.75 13.51 -5.80
CA VAL A 70 -5.79 12.93 -4.45
C VAL A 70 -5.09 11.57 -4.42
N ALA A 71 -5.38 10.69 -5.38
CA ALA A 71 -4.73 9.37 -5.48
C ALA A 71 -3.22 9.50 -5.66
N PHE A 72 -2.77 10.43 -6.52
CA PHE A 72 -1.34 10.68 -6.71
C PHE A 72 -0.67 11.19 -5.41
N ALA A 73 -1.30 12.16 -4.73
CA ALA A 73 -0.78 12.70 -3.48
C ALA A 73 -0.69 11.63 -2.37
N THR A 74 -1.69 10.76 -2.25
CA THR A 74 -1.66 9.69 -1.25
C THR A 74 -0.64 8.61 -1.57
N ILE A 75 -0.47 8.24 -2.85
CA ILE A 75 0.59 7.31 -3.27
C ILE A 75 1.96 7.86 -2.91
N LEU A 76 2.26 9.12 -3.26
CA LEU A 76 3.54 9.73 -2.91
C LEU A 76 3.77 9.78 -1.40
N ALA A 77 2.75 10.14 -0.62
CA ALA A 77 2.84 10.17 0.84
C ALA A 77 3.14 8.79 1.43
N VAL A 78 2.43 7.75 0.98
CA VAL A 78 2.59 6.37 1.46
C VAL A 78 3.94 5.80 1.04
N VAL A 79 4.34 5.99 -0.23
CA VAL A 79 5.63 5.52 -0.74
C VAL A 79 6.78 6.16 0.04
N ALA A 80 6.75 7.47 0.28
CA ALA A 80 7.77 8.14 1.08
C ALA A 80 7.82 7.59 2.51
N GLY A 81 6.67 7.41 3.16
CA GLY A 81 6.59 6.86 4.51
C GLY A 81 7.14 5.43 4.62
N LEU A 82 6.72 4.53 3.73
CA LEU A 82 7.17 3.14 3.71
C LEU A 82 8.65 3.02 3.35
N THR A 83 9.15 3.86 2.44
CA THR A 83 10.55 3.84 2.02
C THR A 83 11.46 4.30 3.16
N LEU A 84 11.09 5.36 3.88
CA LEU A 84 11.84 5.83 5.05
C LEU A 84 11.82 4.78 6.18
N ALA A 85 10.65 4.18 6.45
CA ALA A 85 10.54 3.12 7.45
C ALA A 85 11.39 1.89 7.08
N GLY A 86 11.35 1.45 5.83
CA GLY A 86 12.15 0.33 5.34
C GLY A 86 13.66 0.63 5.36
N ALA A 87 14.06 1.82 4.92
CA ALA A 87 15.45 2.23 4.97
C ALA A 87 15.98 2.32 6.40
N SER A 88 15.17 2.82 7.34
CA SER A 88 15.51 2.87 8.76
C SER A 88 15.65 1.47 9.37
N ALA A 89 14.72 0.55 9.05
CA ALA A 89 14.80 -0.83 9.51
C ALA A 89 16.07 -1.53 8.99
N VAL A 90 16.42 -1.34 7.72
CA VAL A 90 17.66 -1.92 7.16
C VAL A 90 18.91 -1.28 7.77
N SER A 91 18.96 0.04 7.94
CA SER A 91 20.14 0.70 8.52
C SER A 91 20.34 0.33 9.99
N HIS A 92 19.26 0.24 10.77
CA HIS A 92 19.33 -0.01 12.20
C HIS A 92 19.41 -1.52 12.52
N ASP A 93 18.53 -2.33 11.94
CA ASP A 93 18.41 -3.74 12.28
C ASP A 93 19.45 -4.59 11.53
N LEU A 94 19.68 -4.32 10.24
CA LEU A 94 20.62 -5.10 9.45
C LEU A 94 22.05 -4.55 9.52
N TYR A 95 22.23 -3.23 9.33
CA TYR A 95 23.58 -2.68 9.28
C TYR A 95 24.19 -2.42 10.67
N ALA A 96 23.49 -1.70 11.56
CA ALA A 96 24.02 -1.38 12.88
C ALA A 96 24.05 -2.60 13.83
N SER A 97 22.96 -3.37 13.90
CA SER A 97 22.88 -4.55 14.78
C SER A 97 23.64 -5.77 14.24
N VAL A 98 23.42 -6.18 12.98
CA VAL A 98 23.99 -7.46 12.48
C VAL A 98 25.41 -7.30 11.89
N ILE A 99 25.66 -6.25 11.10
CA ILE A 99 26.95 -6.11 10.39
C ILE A 99 28.01 -5.43 11.26
N LYS A 100 27.66 -4.35 11.95
CA LYS A 100 28.62 -3.54 12.72
C LYS A 100 28.62 -3.82 14.24
N ASN A 101 27.79 -4.74 14.73
CA ASN A 101 27.70 -5.11 16.16
C ASN A 101 27.63 -3.87 17.10
N GLY A 102 26.83 -2.87 16.73
CA GLY A 102 26.64 -1.65 17.54
C GLY A 102 27.77 -0.60 17.46
N LYS A 103 28.77 -0.77 16.58
CA LYS A 103 29.87 0.21 16.38
C LYS A 103 29.63 1.16 15.20
N ALA A 104 28.39 1.30 14.75
CA ALA A 104 28.04 2.18 13.65
C ALA A 104 28.01 3.64 14.13
N THR A 105 28.76 4.49 13.43
CA THR A 105 28.70 5.94 13.59
C THR A 105 27.47 6.47 12.88
N GLU A 106 26.76 7.43 13.45
CA GLU A 106 25.54 8.04 12.86
C GLU A 106 25.74 8.48 11.40
N ARG A 107 26.94 8.98 11.05
CA ARG A 107 27.29 9.37 9.68
C ARG A 107 27.30 8.19 8.70
N ASP A 108 27.68 7.00 9.14
CA ASP A 108 27.66 5.81 8.29
C ASP A 108 26.24 5.27 8.16
N GLU A 109 25.45 5.30 9.23
CA GLU A 109 24.03 4.90 9.20
C GLU A 109 23.21 5.78 8.25
N LEU A 110 23.42 7.10 8.28
CA LEU A 110 22.75 8.02 7.36
C LEU A 110 23.14 7.77 5.90
N LYS A 111 24.40 7.40 5.62
CA LYS A 111 24.83 7.05 4.26
C LYS A 111 24.19 5.75 3.79
N VAL A 112 24.17 4.71 4.63
CA VAL A 112 23.56 3.42 4.32
C VAL A 112 22.07 3.57 4.13
N SER A 113 21.38 4.32 5.00
CA SER A 113 19.95 4.61 4.87
C SER A 113 19.62 5.26 3.52
N LYS A 114 20.38 6.28 3.09
CA LYS A 114 20.20 6.92 1.77
C LYS A 114 20.41 5.96 0.61
N ILE A 115 21.43 5.11 0.67
CA ILE A 115 21.68 4.09 -0.38
C ILE A 115 20.50 3.10 -0.41
N THR A 116 20.04 2.64 0.76
CA THR A 116 18.91 1.72 0.86
C THR A 116 17.63 2.33 0.28
N VAL A 117 17.34 3.61 0.53
CA VAL A 117 16.19 4.31 -0.08
C VAL A 117 16.24 4.22 -1.60
N VAL A 118 17.40 4.46 -2.21
CA VAL A 118 17.56 4.40 -3.67
C VAL A 118 17.39 2.97 -4.18
N VAL A 119 18.00 1.99 -3.52
CA VAL A 119 17.91 0.58 -3.93
C VAL A 119 16.47 0.08 -3.78
N LEU A 120 15.80 0.35 -2.66
CA LEU A 120 14.39 0.01 -2.45
C LEU A 120 13.49 0.68 -3.50
N GLY A 121 13.74 1.94 -3.83
CA GLY A 121 13.01 2.66 -4.87
C GLY A 121 13.16 2.00 -6.25
N LEU A 122 14.38 1.65 -6.65
CA LEU A 122 14.63 0.97 -7.92
C LEU A 122 13.95 -0.41 -7.99
N VAL A 123 14.04 -1.18 -6.92
CA VAL A 123 13.36 -2.49 -6.82
C VAL A 123 11.84 -2.32 -6.86
N ALA A 124 11.30 -1.34 -6.14
CA ALA A 124 9.86 -1.06 -6.14
C ALA A 124 9.35 -0.66 -7.54
N ILE A 125 10.10 0.16 -8.29
CA ILE A 125 9.76 0.51 -9.67
C ILE A 125 9.80 -0.72 -10.57
N ALA A 126 10.87 -1.53 -10.49
CA ALA A 126 11.01 -2.73 -11.29
C ALA A 126 9.86 -3.74 -11.04
N LEU A 127 9.52 -3.98 -9.77
CA LEU A 127 8.40 -4.83 -9.39
C LEU A 127 7.06 -4.20 -9.81
N GLY A 128 6.90 -2.89 -9.71
CA GLY A 128 5.70 -2.17 -10.14
C GLY A 128 5.41 -2.37 -11.62
N ILE A 129 6.44 -2.30 -12.48
CA ILE A 129 6.32 -2.55 -13.91
C ILE A 129 5.96 -4.02 -14.17
N LEU A 130 6.61 -4.96 -13.47
CA LEU A 130 6.39 -6.39 -13.68
C LEU A 130 4.97 -6.84 -13.26
N PHE A 131 4.39 -6.19 -12.25
CA PHE A 131 3.07 -6.51 -11.71
C PHE A 131 1.97 -5.51 -12.10
N GLU A 132 2.19 -4.60 -13.05
CA GLU A 132 1.24 -3.52 -13.42
C GLU A 132 -0.15 -4.04 -13.81
N LYS A 133 -0.21 -5.24 -14.40
CA LYS A 133 -1.44 -5.85 -14.90
C LYS A 133 -2.22 -6.63 -13.84
N GLN A 134 -1.64 -6.81 -12.65
CA GLN A 134 -2.29 -7.54 -11.57
C GLN A 134 -3.27 -6.65 -10.81
N ASN A 135 -4.28 -7.31 -10.22
CA ASN A 135 -5.21 -6.60 -9.36
C ASN A 135 -4.50 -6.20 -8.06
N ILE A 136 -4.53 -4.92 -7.72
CA ILE A 136 -3.85 -4.38 -6.53
C ILE A 136 -4.39 -5.03 -5.25
N ALA A 137 -5.70 -5.30 -5.19
CA ALA A 137 -6.32 -5.94 -4.03
C ALA A 137 -5.76 -7.36 -3.81
N PHE A 138 -5.50 -8.08 -4.90
CA PHE A 138 -4.90 -9.41 -4.82
C PHE A 138 -3.45 -9.35 -4.32
N MET A 139 -2.62 -8.45 -4.88
CA MET A 139 -1.23 -8.28 -4.46
C MET A 139 -1.11 -7.89 -2.97
N VAL A 140 -1.93 -6.93 -2.53
CA VAL A 140 -1.99 -6.50 -1.13
C VAL A 140 -2.46 -7.65 -0.23
N GLY A 141 -3.47 -8.41 -0.68
CA GLY A 141 -3.96 -9.58 0.05
C GLY A 141 -2.87 -10.65 0.26
N LEU A 142 -2.07 -10.94 -0.76
CA LEU A 142 -0.93 -11.87 -0.65
C LEU A 142 0.14 -11.34 0.31
N ALA A 143 0.54 -10.08 0.17
CA ALA A 143 1.55 -9.46 1.02
C ALA A 143 1.14 -9.47 2.50
N PHE A 144 -0.11 -9.12 2.79
CA PHE A 144 -0.64 -9.16 4.16
C PHE A 144 -0.79 -10.58 4.69
N SER A 145 -1.17 -11.54 3.83
CA SER A 145 -1.25 -12.95 4.25
C SER A 145 0.11 -13.47 4.70
N ILE A 146 1.17 -13.21 3.92
CA ILE A 146 2.54 -13.59 4.27
C ILE A 146 2.98 -12.90 5.56
N ALA A 147 2.78 -11.58 5.66
CA ALA A 147 3.16 -10.81 6.85
C ALA A 147 2.42 -11.30 8.11
N ALA A 148 1.12 -11.60 8.00
CA ALA A 148 0.34 -12.17 9.08
C ALA A 148 0.86 -13.54 9.48
N SER A 149 1.17 -14.43 8.53
CA SER A 149 1.71 -15.77 8.81
C SER A 149 3.07 -15.73 9.51
N CYS A 150 3.93 -14.74 9.25
CA CYS A 150 5.20 -14.61 9.94
C CYS A 150 5.04 -14.00 11.34
N ASN A 151 4.27 -12.91 11.46
CA ASN A 151 4.20 -12.13 12.69
C ASN A 151 3.23 -12.72 13.73
N PHE A 152 2.09 -13.24 13.29
CA PHE A 152 1.02 -13.69 14.19
C PHE A 152 1.45 -14.84 15.11
N PRO A 153 2.11 -15.91 14.62
CA PRO A 153 2.55 -16.99 15.49
C PRO A 153 3.55 -16.51 16.53
N ILE A 154 4.55 -15.70 16.12
CA ILE A 154 5.58 -15.15 17.02
C ILE A 154 4.96 -14.27 18.10
N ILE A 155 4.04 -13.38 17.75
CA ILE A 155 3.37 -12.50 18.72
C ILE A 155 2.53 -13.31 19.70
N ILE A 156 1.72 -14.27 19.23
CA ILE A 156 0.93 -15.14 20.11
C ILE A 156 1.83 -15.94 21.04
N LEU A 157 2.86 -16.57 20.49
CA LEU A 157 3.81 -17.36 21.25
C LEU A 157 4.50 -16.49 22.31
N SER A 158 4.94 -15.28 21.97
CA SER A 158 5.57 -14.35 22.92
C SER A 158 4.64 -13.90 24.05
N MET A 159 3.33 -13.78 23.80
CA MET A 159 2.35 -13.37 24.81
C MET A 159 1.89 -14.52 25.73
N TYR A 160 1.71 -15.72 25.19
CA TYR A 160 1.08 -16.84 25.91
C TYR A 160 2.08 -17.91 26.39
N TRP A 161 3.27 -17.96 25.81
CA TRP A 161 4.29 -18.94 26.17
C TRP A 161 5.53 -18.26 26.75
N SER A 162 5.60 -18.25 28.08
CA SER A 162 6.69 -17.64 28.87
C SER A 162 8.09 -18.27 28.72
N ARG A 163 8.25 -19.29 27.87
CA ARG A 163 9.52 -19.97 27.59
C ARG A 163 9.97 -19.83 26.13
N LEU A 164 9.42 -18.89 25.35
CA LEU A 164 10.12 -18.47 24.14
C LEU A 164 11.39 -17.74 24.59
N THR A 165 12.52 -18.41 24.33
CA THR A 165 13.88 -17.93 24.56
C THR A 165 14.17 -16.66 23.79
#